data_AF-A0A6J1I3G3-F1
#
_entry.id   AF-A0A6J1I3G3-F1
#
_cell.length_a   1.000
_cell.length_b   1.000
_cell.length_c   1.000
_cell.angle_alpha   90.00
_cell.angle_beta   90.00
_cell.angle_gamma   90.00
#
_symmetry.space_group_name_H-M   'P 1'
#
loop_
_entity.id
_entity.type
_entity.pdbx_description
1 polymer ?
#
loop_
_entity_poly.entity_id
_entity_poly.type
_entity_poly.pdbx_seq_one_letter_code
_entity_poly.pdbx_strand_id
1 'polypeptide(L)'
;MDAIRHTCLKLEVPTNAQPDGRVSIFVKGTWYQHRFDLSITDGLNAWTCHATEDEVRLRAEQWDQEPSDYVGLAERYLGFQQPDSVYDFADVGNGDKREEVVRKTQSFEKLKVESEKCLAQSERICEEKVEFETALYAKFLNVLNTKKAKLREYRDQFPKQTTTSSKLKQDDEYSDKTESFDDDSDAEKN
;
A
#
# COMPACT_ATOMS: atom_id res chain seq x y z
N MET A 1 48.20 -9.09 -19.97
CA MET A 1 47.70 -9.90 -18.85
C MET A 1 47.65 -8.96 -17.67
N ASP A 2 46.46 -8.53 -17.27
CA ASP A 2 46.33 -7.62 -16.14
C ASP A 2 46.70 -8.35 -14.86
N ALA A 3 47.66 -7.78 -14.13
CA ALA A 3 48.14 -8.37 -12.89
C ALA A 3 47.07 -8.20 -11.81
N ILE A 4 46.60 -9.32 -11.26
CA ILE A 4 45.71 -9.34 -10.10
C ILE A 4 46.53 -8.93 -8.87
N ARG A 5 46.06 -7.90 -8.16
CA ARG A 5 46.72 -7.38 -6.94
C ARG A 5 45.90 -7.74 -5.71
N HIS A 6 46.57 -7.93 -4.59
CA HIS A 6 45.94 -8.32 -3.34
C HIS A 6 46.44 -7.43 -2.21
N THR A 7 45.53 -7.00 -1.34
CA THR A 7 45.84 -6.20 -0.16
C THR A 7 45.18 -6.77 1.08
N CYS A 8 45.78 -6.53 2.24
CA CYS A 8 45.20 -6.84 3.53
C CYS A 8 45.59 -5.73 4.50
N LEU A 9 44.60 -4.99 4.96
CA LEU A 9 44.76 -3.81 5.79
C LEU A 9 44.07 -4.02 7.12
N LYS A 10 44.77 -3.75 8.22
CA LYS A 10 44.17 -3.51 9.52
C LYS A 10 43.94 -2.01 9.67
N LEU A 11 42.69 -1.63 9.83
CA LEU A 11 42.24 -0.25 9.95
C LEU A 11 41.74 0.01 11.37
N GLU A 12 42.13 1.15 11.94
CA GLU A 12 41.58 1.61 13.21
C GLU A 12 40.49 2.64 12.96
N VAL A 13 39.28 2.34 13.41
CA VAL A 13 38.11 3.19 13.20
C VAL A 13 37.61 3.70 14.56
N PRO A 14 37.41 5.01 14.73
CA PRO A 14 36.85 5.57 15.96
C PRO A 14 35.42 5.03 16.18
N THR A 15 35.08 4.73 17.43
CA THR A 15 33.77 4.20 17.79
C THR A 15 33.00 5.20 18.63
N ASN A 16 31.75 5.46 18.25
CA ASN A 16 30.87 6.42 18.96
C ASN A 16 30.53 6.02 20.42
N ALA A 17 30.83 4.78 20.82
CA ALA A 17 30.56 4.28 22.17
C ALA A 17 31.52 4.83 23.23
N GLN A 18 32.77 5.18 22.87
CA GLN A 18 33.77 5.69 23.80
C GLN A 18 34.70 6.72 23.12
N PRO A 19 35.03 7.86 23.77
CA PRO A 19 35.82 8.94 23.16
C PRO A 19 37.26 8.54 22.77
N ASP A 20 37.82 7.48 23.38
CA ASP A 20 39.11 6.86 23.01
C ASP A 20 38.96 5.43 22.44
N GLY A 21 37.73 4.98 22.23
CA GLY A 21 37.46 3.63 21.72
C GLY A 21 37.77 3.54 20.23
N ARG A 22 38.79 2.76 19.87
CA ARG A 22 39.06 2.37 18.48
C ARG A 22 38.73 0.91 18.27
N VAL A 23 38.00 0.61 17.21
CA VAL A 23 37.77 -0.76 16.75
C VAL A 23 38.72 -1.05 15.60
N SER A 24 39.33 -2.23 15.65
CA SER A 24 40.16 -2.73 14.57
C SER A 24 39.29 -3.47 13.56
N ILE A 25 39.32 -3.03 12.31
CA ILE A 25 38.63 -3.69 11.20
C ILE A 25 39.68 -4.17 10.21
N PHE A 26 39.48 -5.36 9.67
CA PHE A 26 40.36 -5.98 8.70
C PHE A 26 39.70 -5.94 7.33
N VAL A 27 40.39 -5.35 6.35
CA VAL A 27 39.94 -5.23 4.97
C VAL A 27 40.89 -6.02 4.08
N LYS A 28 40.37 -7.06 3.44
CA LYS A 28 41.07 -7.81 2.41
C LYS A 28 40.51 -7.41 1.05
N GLY A 29 41.38 -7.00 0.13
CA GLY A 29 40.99 -6.63 -1.22
C GLY A 29 41.68 -7.48 -2.28
N THR A 30 40.93 -7.82 -3.33
CA THR A 30 41.43 -8.39 -4.57
C THR A 30 41.10 -7.41 -5.69
N TRP A 31 42.12 -6.91 -6.39
CA TRP A 31 42.00 -5.79 -7.31
C TRP A 31 42.33 -6.22 -8.73
N TYR A 32 41.44 -5.87 -9.66
CA TYR A 32 41.63 -6.01 -11.10
C TYR A 32 41.74 -4.62 -11.72
N GLN A 33 41.77 -4.52 -13.06
CA GLN A 33 41.83 -3.21 -13.71
C GLN A 33 40.51 -2.43 -13.58
N HIS A 34 39.36 -3.07 -13.78
CA HIS A 34 38.04 -2.41 -13.79
C HIS A 34 37.03 -3.04 -12.82
N ARG A 35 37.48 -3.91 -11.90
CA ARG A 35 36.64 -4.57 -10.91
C ARG A 35 37.44 -4.88 -9.64
N PHE A 36 36.77 -5.13 -8.53
CA PHE A 36 37.44 -5.55 -7.29
C PHE A 36 36.50 -6.38 -6.41
N ASP A 37 37.09 -7.19 -5.54
CA ASP A 37 36.39 -7.93 -4.50
C ASP A 37 36.93 -7.52 -3.14
N LEU A 38 36.04 -7.22 -2.18
CA LEU A 38 36.41 -6.90 -0.80
C LEU A 38 35.83 -7.92 0.17
N SER A 39 36.58 -8.19 1.22
CA SER A 39 36.10 -8.90 2.41
C SER A 39 36.53 -8.11 3.65
N ILE A 40 35.56 -7.69 4.45
CA ILE A 40 35.74 -6.81 5.60
C ILE A 40 35.25 -7.53 6.85
N THR A 41 35.98 -7.45 7.95
CA THR A 41 35.55 -8.04 9.24
C THR A 41 36.06 -7.24 10.43
N ASP A 42 35.23 -7.12 11.47
CA ASP A 42 35.59 -6.56 12.78
C ASP A 42 35.97 -7.66 13.81
N GLY A 43 36.01 -8.93 13.38
CA GLY A 43 36.23 -10.10 14.22
C GLY A 43 34.95 -10.77 14.75
N LEU A 44 33.81 -10.08 14.69
CA LEU A 44 32.48 -10.61 15.06
C LEU A 44 31.60 -10.82 13.83
N ASN A 45 31.57 -9.83 12.94
CA ASN A 45 30.82 -9.76 11.71
C ASN A 45 31.76 -9.80 10.51
N ALA A 46 31.23 -10.23 9.36
CA ALA A 46 31.95 -10.22 8.10
C ALA A 46 31.03 -9.74 6.97
N TRP A 47 31.58 -8.89 6.11
CA TRP A 47 30.92 -8.34 4.94
C TRP A 47 31.76 -8.61 3.70
N THR A 48 31.12 -9.01 2.61
CA THR A 48 31.78 -9.28 1.34
C THR A 48 31.14 -8.41 0.26
N CYS A 49 31.96 -7.88 -0.64
CA CYS A 49 31.53 -7.10 -1.78
C CYS A 49 32.20 -7.67 -3.04
N HIS A 50 31.39 -7.98 -4.04
CA HIS A 50 31.85 -8.39 -5.37
C HIS A 50 31.47 -7.30 -6.36
N ALA A 51 32.36 -6.33 -6.57
CA ALA A 51 32.08 -5.21 -7.45
C ALA A 51 32.43 -5.62 -8.88
N THR A 52 31.41 -5.95 -9.67
CA THR A 52 31.57 -6.32 -11.08
C THR A 52 31.99 -5.11 -11.92
N GLU A 53 32.50 -5.35 -13.12
CA GLU A 53 32.93 -4.28 -14.03
C GLU A 53 31.78 -3.33 -14.41
N ASP A 54 30.57 -3.86 -14.59
CA ASP A 54 29.38 -3.05 -14.84
C ASP A 54 29.03 -2.13 -13.69
N GLU A 55 29.04 -2.64 -12.45
CA GLU A 55 28.72 -1.86 -11.26
C GLU A 55 29.79 -0.81 -10.98
N VAL A 56 31.06 -1.17 -11.13
CA VAL A 56 32.18 -0.24 -10.99
C VAL A 56 32.08 0.87 -12.01
N ARG A 57 31.78 0.57 -13.28
CA ARG A 57 31.59 1.60 -14.32
C ARG A 57 30.45 2.54 -13.99
N LEU A 58 29.26 2.02 -13.67
CA LEU A 58 28.10 2.84 -13.30
C LEU A 58 28.37 3.72 -12.08
N ARG A 59 29.19 3.24 -11.14
CA ARG A 59 29.59 4.01 -9.97
C ARG A 59 30.65 5.05 -10.31
N ALA A 60 31.65 4.72 -11.12
CA ALA A 60 32.69 5.65 -11.57
C ALA A 60 32.10 6.80 -12.41
N GLU A 61 31.11 6.52 -13.25
CA GLU A 61 30.36 7.54 -14.01
C GLU A 61 29.67 8.57 -13.10
N GLN A 62 29.15 8.16 -11.93
CA GLN A 62 28.55 9.10 -10.97
C GLN A 62 29.56 10.09 -10.36
N TRP A 63 30.85 9.78 -10.46
CA TRP A 63 31.95 10.61 -9.95
C TRP A 63 32.76 11.26 -11.08
N ASP A 64 32.29 11.18 -12.32
CA ASP A 64 33.01 11.63 -13.52
C ASP A 64 34.44 11.05 -13.60
N GLN A 65 34.61 9.79 -13.17
CA GLN A 65 35.88 9.07 -13.16
C GLN A 65 35.89 7.92 -14.16
N GLU A 66 37.06 7.62 -14.71
CA GLU A 66 37.26 6.40 -15.49
C GLU A 66 37.27 5.17 -14.56
N PRO A 67 36.72 4.02 -14.97
CA PRO A 67 36.60 2.86 -14.07
C PRO A 67 37.93 2.38 -13.46
N SER A 68 39.04 2.41 -14.20
CA SER A 68 40.35 2.03 -13.65
C SER A 68 40.90 3.06 -12.66
N ASP A 69 40.66 4.34 -12.86
CA ASP A 69 41.00 5.38 -11.88
C ASP A 69 40.20 5.21 -10.57
N TYR A 70 38.91 4.89 -10.69
CA TYR A 70 38.06 4.60 -9.53
C TYR A 70 38.56 3.39 -8.74
N VAL A 71 38.92 2.30 -9.42
CA VAL A 71 39.48 1.10 -8.79
C VAL A 71 40.84 1.41 -8.16
N GLY A 72 41.71 2.16 -8.84
CA GLY A 72 43.02 2.55 -8.32
C GLY A 72 42.92 3.45 -7.08
N LEU A 73 41.91 4.33 -7.05
CA LEU A 73 41.60 5.13 -5.87
C LEU A 73 41.13 4.25 -4.72
N ALA A 74 40.19 3.33 -4.97
CA ALA A 74 39.72 2.38 -3.97
C ALA A 74 40.87 1.52 -3.41
N GLU A 75 41.76 1.03 -4.26
CA GLU A 75 42.95 0.26 -3.84
C GLU A 75 43.88 1.09 -2.95
N ARG A 76 44.10 2.36 -3.30
CA ARG A 76 44.97 3.25 -2.50
C ARG A 76 44.44 3.45 -1.08
N TYR A 77 43.15 3.69 -0.92
CA TYR A 77 42.56 4.03 0.37
C TYR A 77 42.13 2.82 1.19
N LEU A 78 41.69 1.73 0.56
CA LEU A 78 41.23 0.52 1.26
C LEU A 78 42.29 -0.58 1.33
N GLY A 79 43.32 -0.51 0.49
CA GLY A 79 44.46 -1.42 0.51
C GLY A 79 45.57 -1.02 1.47
N PHE A 80 45.69 0.28 1.79
CA PHE A 80 46.75 0.83 2.61
C PHE A 80 46.24 1.95 3.52
N GLN A 81 46.76 2.01 4.75
CA GLN A 81 46.43 3.09 5.68
C GLN A 81 47.04 4.40 5.18
N GLN A 82 46.20 5.42 5.01
CA GLN A 82 46.64 6.76 4.63
C GLN A 82 46.80 7.63 5.90
N PRO A 83 47.96 8.30 6.10
CA PRO A 83 48.23 9.08 7.33
C PRO A 83 47.23 10.22 7.59
N ASP A 84 46.74 10.86 6.53
CA ASP A 84 45.87 12.04 6.61
C ASP A 84 44.38 11.71 6.41
N SER A 85 44.02 10.42 6.42
CA SER A 85 42.65 9.98 6.18
C SER A 85 41.99 9.44 7.43
N VAL A 86 40.79 9.93 7.70
CA VAL A 86 39.90 9.40 8.72
C VAL A 86 38.91 8.46 8.04
N TYR A 87 38.76 7.27 8.61
CA TYR A 87 37.87 6.26 8.10
C TYR A 87 36.71 6.11 9.08
N ASP A 88 35.53 5.88 8.54
CA ASP A 88 34.33 5.59 9.32
C ASP A 88 33.50 4.52 8.61
N PHE A 89 32.79 3.72 9.40
CA PHE A 89 31.83 2.73 8.90
C PHE A 89 30.42 3.28 9.09
N ALA A 90 29.92 3.94 8.05
CA ALA A 90 28.50 4.26 7.97
C ALA A 90 27.74 3.03 7.46
N ASP A 91 26.71 2.60 8.18
CA ASP A 91 25.70 1.70 7.62
C ASP A 91 25.08 2.41 6.41
N VAL A 92 25.33 1.87 5.20
CA VAL A 92 24.80 2.41 3.94
C VAL A 92 23.32 2.03 3.84
N GLY A 93 22.54 2.56 4.77
CA GLY A 93 21.10 2.43 4.86
C GLY A 93 20.59 1.07 5.34
N ASN A 94 19.62 1.16 6.24
CA ASN A 94 18.46 0.27 6.28
C ASN A 94 18.53 -1.01 7.14
N GLY A 95 19.09 -0.96 8.35
CA GLY A 95 18.59 -1.85 9.42
C GLY A 95 17.10 -1.58 9.67
N ASP A 96 16.78 -0.38 10.15
CA ASP A 96 15.42 -0.02 10.58
C ASP A 96 14.42 0.13 9.43
N LYS A 97 14.79 0.74 8.29
CA LYS A 97 13.82 0.90 7.18
C LYS A 97 13.62 -0.36 6.35
N ARG A 98 14.47 -1.40 6.41
CA ARG A 98 14.13 -2.72 5.81
C ARG A 98 13.05 -3.39 6.63
N GLU A 99 13.19 -3.41 7.95
CA GLU A 99 12.15 -3.93 8.84
C GLU A 99 10.87 -3.12 8.77
N GLU A 100 10.96 -1.79 8.64
CA GLU A 100 9.80 -0.92 8.48
C GLU A 100 9.08 -1.16 7.16
N VAL A 101 9.79 -1.28 6.04
CA VAL A 101 9.20 -1.63 4.74
C VAL A 101 8.54 -3.00 4.83
N VAL A 102 9.20 -4.02 5.39
CA VAL A 102 8.61 -5.36 5.55
C VAL A 102 7.36 -5.32 6.43
N ARG A 103 7.39 -4.63 7.58
CA ARG A 103 6.22 -4.46 8.46
C ARG A 103 5.08 -3.71 7.76
N LYS A 104 5.39 -2.63 7.04
CA LYS A 104 4.40 -1.83 6.29
C LYS A 104 3.76 -2.66 5.17
N THR A 105 4.55 -3.41 4.41
CA THR A 105 4.04 -4.31 3.37
C THR A 105 3.13 -5.38 3.95
N GLN A 106 3.54 -6.04 5.04
CA GLN A 106 2.69 -7.05 5.71
C GLN A 106 1.39 -6.44 6.27
N SER A 107 1.46 -5.22 6.82
CA SER A 107 0.29 -4.52 7.35
C SER A 107 -0.68 -4.10 6.24
N PHE A 108 -0.16 -3.62 5.11
CA PHE A 108 -0.96 -3.27 3.93
C PHE A 108 -1.70 -4.49 3.38
N GLU A 109 -1.02 -5.64 3.28
CA GLU A 109 -1.64 -6.87 2.77
C GLU A 109 -2.73 -7.40 3.71
N LYS A 110 -2.51 -7.34 5.04
CA LYS A 110 -3.55 -7.66 6.02
C LYS A 110 -4.76 -6.75 5.89
N LEU A 111 -4.54 -5.44 5.78
CA LEU A 111 -5.62 -4.46 5.66
C LEU A 111 -6.41 -4.66 4.36
N LYS A 112 -5.73 -4.98 3.26
CA LYS A 112 -6.36 -5.30 1.98
C LYS A 112 -7.31 -6.49 2.13
N VAL A 113 -6.86 -7.58 2.77
CA VAL A 113 -7.68 -8.77 3.01
C VAL A 113 -8.88 -8.46 3.92
N GLU A 114 -8.71 -7.64 4.96
CA GLU A 114 -9.82 -7.24 5.83
C GLU A 114 -10.85 -6.35 5.11
N SER A 115 -10.39 -5.44 4.26
CA SER A 115 -11.27 -4.62 3.42
C SER A 115 -12.10 -5.48 2.46
N GLU A 116 -11.49 -6.48 1.82
CA GLU A 116 -12.19 -7.41 0.92
C GLU A 116 -13.24 -8.23 1.67
N LYS A 117 -12.93 -8.68 2.90
CA LYS A 117 -13.91 -9.37 3.76
C LYS A 117 -15.08 -8.47 4.14
N CYS A 118 -14.82 -7.23 4.52
CA CYS A 118 -15.85 -6.26 4.87
C CYS A 118 -16.77 -5.97 3.68
N LEU A 119 -16.20 -5.81 2.48
CA LEU A 119 -16.96 -5.61 1.25
C LEU A 119 -17.89 -6.81 0.98
N ALA A 120 -17.34 -8.02 0.99
CA ALA A 120 -18.11 -9.24 0.76
C ALA A 120 -19.22 -9.43 1.80
N GLN A 121 -18.99 -9.03 3.05
CA GLN A 121 -20.03 -9.05 4.08
C GLN A 121 -21.13 -8.01 3.81
N SER A 122 -20.76 -6.80 3.41
CA SER A 122 -21.72 -5.75 3.10
C SER A 122 -22.63 -6.11 1.92
N GLU A 123 -22.07 -6.74 0.88
CA GLU A 123 -22.82 -7.20 -0.29
C GLU A 123 -23.86 -8.25 0.11
N ARG A 124 -23.46 -9.27 0.90
CA ARG A 124 -24.40 -10.28 1.40
C ARG A 124 -25.53 -9.68 2.22
N ILE A 125 -25.20 -8.73 3.11
CA ILE A 125 -26.22 -8.07 3.94
C ILE A 125 -27.18 -7.26 3.06
N CYS A 126 -26.70 -6.62 2.01
CA CYS A 126 -27.55 -5.91 1.06
C CYS A 126 -28.52 -6.85 0.34
N GLU A 127 -28.06 -8.03 -0.08
CA GLU A 127 -28.91 -9.06 -0.70
C GLU A 127 -29.99 -9.53 0.29
N GLU A 128 -29.59 -9.93 1.50
CA GLU A 128 -30.50 -10.36 2.57
C GLU A 128 -31.52 -9.26 2.93
N LYS A 129 -31.11 -7.99 2.92
CA LYS A 129 -31.99 -6.84 3.14
C LYS A 129 -33.06 -6.76 2.05
N VAL A 130 -32.66 -6.85 0.78
CA VAL A 130 -33.60 -6.79 -0.35
C VAL A 130 -34.59 -7.95 -0.30
N GLU A 131 -34.14 -9.15 0.01
CA GLU A 131 -35.00 -10.32 0.20
C GLU A 131 -36.00 -10.12 1.34
N PHE A 132 -35.52 -9.61 2.48
CA PHE A 132 -36.37 -9.32 3.64
C PHE A 132 -37.42 -8.25 3.34
N GLU A 133 -37.03 -7.14 2.70
CA GLU A 133 -37.94 -6.08 2.29
C GLU A 133 -39.01 -6.61 1.34
N THR A 134 -38.61 -7.39 0.33
CA THR A 134 -39.53 -8.00 -0.64
C THR A 134 -40.54 -8.92 0.05
N ALA A 135 -40.08 -9.79 0.95
CA ALA A 135 -40.93 -10.68 1.71
C ALA A 135 -41.90 -9.93 2.63
N LEU A 136 -41.45 -8.81 3.21
CA LEU A 136 -42.25 -7.96 4.07
C LEU A 136 -43.33 -7.21 3.27
N TYR A 137 -42.98 -6.59 2.15
CA TYR A 137 -43.94 -5.91 1.27
C TYR A 137 -45.01 -6.86 0.75
N ALA A 138 -44.65 -8.10 0.40
CA ALA A 138 -45.63 -9.11 -0.01
C ALA A 138 -46.65 -9.42 1.10
N LYS A 139 -46.20 -9.53 2.37
CA LYS A 139 -47.10 -9.73 3.51
C LYS A 139 -48.03 -8.54 3.72
N PHE A 140 -47.51 -7.32 3.66
CA PHE A 140 -48.34 -6.11 3.78
C PHE A 140 -49.38 -6.01 2.66
N LEU A 141 -48.97 -6.31 1.43
CA LEU A 141 -49.87 -6.31 0.28
C LEU A 141 -51.00 -7.32 0.45
N ASN A 142 -50.70 -8.51 0.97
CA ASN A 142 -51.71 -9.52 1.29
C ASN A 142 -52.72 -9.00 2.33
N VAL A 143 -52.25 -8.38 3.42
CA VAL A 143 -53.14 -7.80 4.45
C VAL A 143 -54.03 -6.69 3.86
N LEU A 144 -53.45 -5.80 3.05
CA LEU A 144 -54.18 -4.74 2.35
C LEU A 144 -55.25 -5.31 1.42
N ASN A 145 -54.92 -6.33 0.65
CA ASN A 145 -55.85 -7.00 -0.25
C ASN A 145 -56.98 -7.69 0.53
N THR A 146 -56.68 -8.38 1.64
CA THR A 146 -57.69 -8.97 2.52
C THR A 146 -58.61 -7.90 3.11
N LYS A 147 -58.07 -6.77 3.58
CA LYS A 147 -58.89 -5.65 4.07
C LYS A 147 -59.77 -5.05 2.96
N LYS A 148 -59.21 -4.84 1.76
CA LYS A 148 -59.93 -4.31 0.60
C LYS A 148 -61.05 -5.27 0.15
N ALA A 149 -60.82 -6.59 0.22
CA ALA A 149 -61.85 -7.59 -0.05
C ALA A 149 -63.00 -7.52 0.96
N LYS A 150 -62.69 -7.48 2.26
CA LYS A 150 -63.73 -7.34 3.32
C LYS A 150 -64.55 -6.06 3.17
N LEU A 151 -63.92 -4.93 2.86
CA LEU A 151 -64.65 -3.67 2.61
C LEU A 151 -65.59 -3.76 1.40
N ARG A 152 -65.18 -4.45 0.32
CA ARG A 152 -66.06 -4.71 -0.82
C ARG A 152 -67.23 -5.60 -0.42
N GLU A 153 -66.98 -6.66 0.35
CA GLU A 153 -68.03 -7.56 0.85
C GLU A 153 -69.05 -6.82 1.73
N TYR A 154 -68.60 -5.99 2.69
CA TYR A 154 -69.51 -5.17 3.49
C TYR A 154 -70.32 -4.20 2.61
N ARG A 155 -69.69 -3.53 1.64
CA ARG A 155 -70.41 -2.67 0.69
C ARG A 155 -71.47 -3.45 -0.10
N ASP A 156 -71.16 -4.67 -0.52
CA ASP A 156 -72.05 -5.51 -1.32
C ASP A 156 -73.18 -6.14 -0.47
N GLN A 157 -72.94 -6.40 0.83
CA GLN A 157 -73.96 -6.81 1.82
C GLN A 157 -74.90 -5.66 2.21
N PHE A 158 -74.49 -4.40 2.02
CA PHE A 158 -75.31 -3.21 2.18
C PHE A 158 -75.51 -2.46 0.84
N PRO A 159 -76.16 -3.05 -0.18
CA PRO A 159 -76.39 -2.37 -1.44
C PRO A 159 -77.47 -1.31 -1.22
N LYS A 160 -77.04 -0.04 -1.13
CA LYS A 160 -77.83 1.20 -1.17
C LYS A 160 -79.28 1.06 -0.69
N GLN A 161 -79.52 1.27 0.61
CA GLN A 161 -80.80 1.85 1.00
C GLN A 161 -80.85 3.29 0.50
N THR A 162 -81.75 3.52 -0.47
CA THR A 162 -82.28 4.77 -1.02
C THR A 162 -81.62 5.41 -2.25
N THR A 163 -82.53 5.72 -3.18
CA THR A 163 -82.44 6.29 -4.52
C THR A 163 -82.44 7.83 -4.52
N THR A 164 -81.90 8.43 -5.58
CA THR A 164 -82.23 9.76 -6.15
C THR A 164 -82.07 11.03 -5.29
N SER A 165 -80.98 11.79 -5.48
CA SER A 165 -81.00 13.24 -5.78
C SER A 165 -79.61 13.78 -6.19
N SER A 166 -79.62 14.69 -7.17
CA SER A 166 -78.52 15.55 -7.68
C SER A 166 -77.29 14.93 -8.33
N LYS A 167 -77.44 14.65 -9.64
CA LYS A 167 -76.58 15.09 -10.77
C LYS A 167 -75.38 15.99 -10.41
N LEU A 168 -74.17 15.57 -10.82
CA LEU A 168 -73.14 16.33 -11.58
C LEU A 168 -71.93 15.41 -11.83
N LYS A 169 -71.88 14.87 -13.07
CA LYS A 169 -70.79 15.03 -14.06
C LYS A 169 -69.49 14.26 -13.76
N GLN A 170 -69.33 13.23 -14.58
CA GLN A 170 -68.08 12.69 -15.11
C GLN A 170 -67.14 13.82 -15.53
N ASP A 171 -65.88 13.75 -15.10
CA ASP A 171 -64.73 14.15 -15.91
C ASP A 171 -63.57 13.23 -15.52
N ASP A 172 -63.08 12.53 -16.53
CA ASP A 172 -61.85 11.76 -16.54
C ASP A 172 -60.67 12.73 -16.40
N GLU A 173 -59.90 12.65 -15.31
CA GLU A 173 -58.57 13.26 -15.31
C GLU A 173 -57.58 12.42 -14.50
N TYR A 174 -56.85 11.60 -15.25
CA TYR A 174 -55.59 10.98 -14.88
C TYR A 174 -54.58 12.07 -14.50
N SER A 175 -54.26 12.20 -13.21
CA SER A 175 -53.10 12.97 -12.76
C SER A 175 -52.07 12.01 -12.18
N ASP A 176 -51.26 11.49 -13.08
CA ASP A 176 -49.90 11.03 -12.81
C ASP A 176 -49.07 12.24 -12.38
N LYS A 177 -48.91 12.40 -11.07
CA LYS A 177 -47.86 13.24 -10.50
C LYS A 177 -46.86 12.31 -9.83
N THR A 178 -45.94 11.80 -10.64
CA THR A 178 -44.64 11.36 -10.15
C THR A 178 -43.85 12.63 -9.81
N GLU A 179 -43.71 12.93 -8.52
CA GLU A 179 -42.85 14.01 -8.04
C GLU A 179 -41.38 13.56 -8.15
N SER A 180 -40.69 14.03 -9.19
CA SER A 180 -39.24 13.89 -9.29
C SER A 180 -38.59 14.87 -8.31
N PHE A 181 -37.88 14.32 -7.33
CA PHE A 181 -37.07 15.11 -6.42
C PHE A 181 -35.69 15.30 -7.06
N ASP A 182 -35.49 16.44 -7.71
CA ASP A 182 -34.18 16.93 -8.13
C ASP A 182 -33.54 17.63 -6.92
N ASP A 183 -32.65 16.93 -6.21
CA ASP A 183 -31.74 17.55 -5.23
C ASP A 183 -30.39 17.76 -5.91
N ASP A 184 -30.33 18.86 -6.66
CA ASP A 184 -29.13 19.41 -7.28
C ASP A 184 -28.35 20.18 -6.19
N SER A 185 -27.51 19.47 -5.45
CA SER A 185 -26.52 20.08 -4.55
C SER A 185 -25.17 20.12 -5.26
N ASP A 186 -24.94 21.20 -6.02
CA ASP A 186 -23.64 21.52 -6.59
C ASP A 186 -22.91 22.62 -5.79
N ALA A 187 -21.59 22.41 -5.68
CA ALA A 187 -20.51 23.35 -5.42
C ALA A 187 -20.35 24.04 -4.05
N GLU A 188 -19.30 23.65 -3.32
CA GLU A 188 -18.19 24.59 -3.07
C GLU A 188 -16.82 23.92 -3.28
N LYS A 189 -16.07 24.48 -4.23
CA LYS A 189 -14.63 24.36 -4.37
C LYS A 189 -13.96 25.27 -3.35
N ASN A 190 -13.07 24.73 -2.54
CA ASN A 190 -11.74 25.32 -2.27
C ASN A 190 -10.79 24.27 -1.71
#